data_AF-M9RS18-F1
#
_entry.id   AF-M9RS18-F1
#
_cell.length_a   1.000
_cell.length_b   1.000
_cell.length_c   1.000
_cell.angle_alpha   90.00
_cell.angle_beta   90.00
_cell.angle_gamma   90.00
#
_symmetry.space_group_name_H-M   'P 1'
#
loop_
_entity.id
_entity.type
_entity.pdbx_description
1 polymer ?
#
loop_
_entity_poly.entity_id
_entity_poly.type
_entity_poly.pdbx_seq_one_letter_code
_entity_poly.pdbx_strand_id
1 'polypeptide(L)'
;MRTRCLTPAPKFQHMHPKSIGGFMRPTLRKRLLLTEGERARVLAFALVGACSAGLGFLAVLHLDHAVFFGEFSLYQAWIVIASGLGGMIALFLSGDRMGKPGQAGAVRAVAGAIWVTFIGALIGGTLGLPFYGTMFGPFIVVVTLMGAPLLAMLWVFNLLGAHVLLGIYQSERDTIFTPSRMSQPDHPDSLRMRLRGRFS
;
A
#
# COMPACT_ATOMS: atom_id res chain seq x y z
N MET A 1 54.54 41.34 -2.60
CA MET A 1 55.74 40.71 -3.20
C MET A 1 56.25 39.59 -2.29
N ARG A 2 55.98 38.33 -2.63
CA ARG A 2 56.87 37.18 -2.34
C ARG A 2 56.41 35.99 -3.19
N THR A 3 57.12 35.84 -4.29
CA THR A 3 57.12 34.73 -5.24
C THR A 3 57.75 33.49 -4.62
N ARG A 4 57.09 32.33 -4.69
CA ARG A 4 57.77 31.04 -4.86
C ARG A 4 56.94 30.12 -5.74
N CYS A 5 57.41 30.00 -6.98
CA CYS A 5 57.12 28.92 -7.91
C CYS A 5 57.70 27.62 -7.38
N LEU A 6 56.94 26.52 -7.45
CA LEU A 6 57.44 25.15 -7.45
C LEU A 6 56.59 24.34 -8.45
N THR A 7 57.18 24.08 -9.61
CA THR A 7 56.74 23.16 -10.68
C THR A 7 57.53 21.83 -10.55
N PRO A 8 57.21 20.74 -11.29
CA PRO A 8 56.62 19.53 -10.72
C PRO A 8 57.58 18.31 -10.83
N ALA A 9 57.20 17.17 -10.24
CA ALA A 9 57.90 15.89 -10.44
C ALA A 9 56.90 14.71 -10.54
N PRO A 10 57.28 13.58 -11.18
CA PRO A 10 56.44 12.91 -12.18
C PRO A 10 55.82 11.56 -11.74
N LYS A 11 54.76 11.21 -12.48
CA LYS A 11 54.24 9.90 -12.91
C LYS A 11 54.68 8.65 -12.12
N PHE A 12 53.72 8.03 -11.44
CA PHE A 12 53.66 6.57 -11.32
C PHE A 12 52.49 6.03 -12.16
N GLN A 13 52.84 5.43 -13.30
CA GLN A 13 51.98 4.53 -14.05
C GLN A 13 51.98 3.19 -13.31
N HIS A 14 50.87 2.84 -12.65
CA HIS A 14 50.59 1.44 -12.34
C HIS A 14 49.52 0.92 -13.28
N MET A 15 49.99 0.00 -14.12
CA MET A 15 49.25 -0.73 -15.13
C MET A 15 48.71 -2.04 -14.53
N HIS A 16 47.48 -2.39 -14.93
CA HIS A 16 46.81 -3.70 -14.85
C HIS A 16 46.27 -4.17 -13.47
N PRO A 17 45.11 -4.87 -13.40
CA PRO A 17 44.63 -5.83 -14.39
C PRO A 17 43.22 -5.58 -14.98
N LYS A 18 43.08 -5.93 -16.26
CA LYS A 18 41.80 -6.28 -16.89
C LYS A 18 41.12 -7.39 -16.06
N SER A 19 40.12 -7.03 -15.26
CA SER A 19 39.15 -7.98 -14.72
C SER A 19 38.11 -8.26 -15.80
N ILE A 20 38.26 -9.43 -16.41
CA ILE A 20 37.25 -10.14 -17.15
C ILE A 20 36.24 -10.67 -16.13
N GLY A 21 34.96 -10.45 -16.37
CA GLY A 21 33.91 -11.27 -15.76
C GLY A 21 32.81 -10.49 -15.05
N GLY A 22 31.58 -10.67 -15.54
CA GLY A 22 30.38 -10.33 -14.80
C GLY A 22 29.55 -9.24 -15.46
N PHE A 23 28.87 -9.60 -16.55
CA PHE A 23 27.62 -8.95 -16.96
C PHE A 23 26.54 -9.28 -15.90
N MET A 24 26.75 -8.80 -14.68
CA MET A 24 25.91 -9.05 -13.52
C MET A 24 24.88 -7.92 -13.49
N ARG A 25 23.72 -8.19 -14.09
CA ARG A 25 22.57 -7.29 -14.19
C ARG A 25 22.35 -6.51 -12.87
N PRO A 26 22.69 -5.21 -12.79
CA PRO A 26 22.49 -4.42 -11.56
C PRO A 26 21.02 -3.99 -11.37
N THR A 27 20.11 -4.46 -12.22
CA THR A 27 18.73 -3.99 -12.30
C THR A 27 17.78 -4.64 -11.30
N LEU A 28 18.14 -5.80 -10.70
CA LEU A 28 17.29 -6.44 -9.69
C LEU A 28 17.54 -5.92 -8.27
N ARG A 29 18.79 -5.58 -7.90
CA ARG A 29 19.14 -5.21 -6.52
C ARG A 29 18.60 -3.83 -6.11
N LYS A 30 18.37 -2.93 -7.09
CA LYS A 30 17.74 -1.62 -6.85
C LYS A 30 16.25 -1.69 -6.50
N ARG A 31 15.54 -2.78 -6.84
CA ARG A 31 14.11 -2.95 -6.46
C ARG A 31 13.91 -3.30 -4.98
N LEU A 32 14.96 -3.68 -4.24
CA LEU A 32 14.87 -3.98 -2.81
C LEU A 32 15.11 -2.79 -1.88
N LEU A 33 15.64 -1.68 -2.39
CA LEU A 33 15.73 -0.41 -1.65
C LEU A 33 14.41 0.36 -1.79
N LEU A 34 13.28 -0.32 -1.57
CA LEU A 34 12.01 0.37 -1.34
C LEU A 34 12.16 1.18 -0.06
N THR A 35 11.90 2.48 -0.18
CA THR A 35 11.79 3.39 0.96
C THR A 35 10.72 2.90 1.93
N GLU A 36 10.83 3.25 3.22
CA GLU A 36 9.96 2.69 4.26
C GLU A 36 8.47 2.99 3.97
N GLY A 37 8.19 4.19 3.47
CA GLY A 37 6.86 4.60 3.03
C GLY A 37 6.40 3.91 1.76
N GLU A 38 7.28 3.60 0.80
CA GLU A 38 6.90 2.78 -0.37
C GLU A 38 6.50 1.36 0.04
N ARG A 39 7.21 0.76 1.02
CA ARG A 39 6.81 -0.53 1.61
C ARG A 39 5.47 -0.42 2.32
N ALA A 40 5.27 0.62 3.12
CA ALA A 40 4.00 0.87 3.81
C ALA A 40 2.83 1.03 2.82
N ARG A 41 3.05 1.73 1.70
CA ARG A 41 2.06 1.88 0.64
C ARG A 41 1.71 0.54 0.01
N VAL A 42 2.70 -0.24 -0.42
CA VAL A 42 2.46 -1.57 -1.01
C VAL A 42 1.72 -2.47 -0.03
N LEU A 43 2.06 -2.44 1.25
CA LEU A 43 1.39 -3.22 2.29
C LEU A 43 -0.06 -2.76 2.50
N ALA A 44 -0.34 -1.46 2.45
CA ALA A 44 -1.72 -0.94 2.49
C ALA A 44 -2.56 -1.45 1.32
N PHE A 45 -2.03 -1.41 0.09
CA PHE A 45 -2.71 -1.95 -1.09
C PHE A 45 -2.92 -3.46 -0.99
N ALA A 46 -1.91 -4.21 -0.52
CA ALA A 46 -2.00 -5.65 -0.35
C ALA A 46 -3.07 -6.04 0.69
N LEU A 47 -3.10 -5.35 1.84
CA LEU A 47 -4.08 -5.59 2.90
C LEU A 47 -5.52 -5.28 2.44
N VAL A 48 -5.72 -4.12 1.81
CA VAL A 48 -7.05 -3.73 1.28
C VAL A 48 -7.48 -4.66 0.15
N GLY A 49 -6.59 -5.01 -0.77
CA GLY A 49 -6.87 -5.94 -1.85
C GLY A 49 -7.23 -7.33 -1.35
N ALA A 50 -6.46 -7.88 -0.40
CA ALA A 50 -6.71 -9.20 0.19
C ALA A 50 -8.04 -9.24 0.96
N CYS A 51 -8.33 -8.22 1.78
CA CYS A 51 -9.62 -8.15 2.49
C CYS A 51 -10.79 -7.97 1.52
N SER A 52 -10.63 -7.17 0.47
CA SER A 52 -11.69 -6.97 -0.54
C SER A 52 -11.97 -8.23 -1.35
N ALA A 53 -10.93 -9.00 -1.68
CA ALA A 53 -11.09 -10.33 -2.26
C ALA A 53 -11.81 -11.29 -1.32
N GLY A 54 -11.50 -11.25 -0.01
CA GLY A 54 -12.21 -12.01 1.02
C GLY A 54 -13.70 -11.66 1.11
N LEU A 55 -14.05 -10.36 1.05
CA LEU A 55 -15.45 -9.91 0.97
C LEU A 55 -16.14 -10.45 -0.29
N GLY A 56 -15.47 -10.40 -1.45
CA GLY A 56 -15.99 -10.95 -2.70
C GLY A 56 -16.21 -12.47 -2.63
N PHE A 57 -15.30 -13.19 -1.98
CA PHE A 57 -15.42 -14.63 -1.76
C PHE A 57 -16.63 -14.96 -0.87
N LEU A 58 -16.81 -14.21 0.22
CA LEU A 58 -17.98 -14.38 1.09
C LEU A 58 -19.29 -14.00 0.39
N ALA A 59 -19.28 -13.00 -0.48
CA ALA A 59 -20.44 -12.65 -1.30
C ALA A 59 -20.83 -13.81 -2.23
N VAL A 60 -19.84 -14.47 -2.85
CA VAL A 60 -20.07 -15.68 -3.67
C VAL A 60 -20.67 -16.81 -2.82
N LEU A 61 -20.16 -17.05 -1.61
CA LEU A 61 -20.70 -18.08 -0.71
C LEU A 61 -22.14 -17.83 -0.24
N HIS A 62 -22.55 -16.57 -0.13
CA HIS A 62 -23.94 -16.20 0.19
C HIS A 62 -24.88 -16.40 -0.99
N LEU A 63 -24.38 -16.21 -2.21
CA LEU A 63 -25.18 -16.38 -3.44
C LEU A 63 -25.37 -17.85 -3.80
N ASP A 64 -24.38 -18.68 -3.52
CA ASP A 64 -24.39 -20.08 -3.91
C ASP A 64 -23.89 -20.97 -2.76
N HIS A 65 -24.82 -21.46 -1.94
CA HIS A 65 -24.50 -22.34 -0.81
C HIS A 65 -23.93 -23.71 -1.25
N ALA A 66 -24.00 -24.06 -2.55
CA ALA A 66 -23.47 -25.31 -3.08
C ALA A 66 -21.94 -25.29 -3.29
N VAL A 67 -21.28 -24.13 -3.18
CA VAL A 67 -19.83 -23.97 -3.42
C VAL A 67 -18.96 -24.71 -2.40
N PHE A 68 -19.48 -25.00 -1.20
CA PHE A 68 -18.75 -25.82 -0.22
C PHE A 68 -18.59 -27.29 -0.65
N PHE A 69 -19.44 -27.79 -1.55
CA PHE A 69 -19.46 -29.20 -1.97
C PHE A 69 -19.30 -29.41 -3.48
N GLY A 70 -19.10 -28.34 -4.26
CA GLY A 70 -18.99 -28.37 -5.73
C GLY A 70 -17.68 -27.81 -6.28
N GLU A 71 -17.51 -27.85 -7.61
CA GLU A 71 -16.35 -27.30 -8.32
C GLU A 71 -16.34 -25.76 -8.26
N PHE A 72 -15.20 -25.19 -7.86
CA PHE A 72 -15.01 -23.73 -7.86
C PHE A 72 -14.97 -23.22 -9.31
N SER A 73 -16.00 -22.49 -9.71
CA SER A 73 -16.13 -22.01 -11.09
C SER A 73 -15.14 -20.88 -11.40
N LEU A 74 -14.63 -20.85 -12.64
CA LEU A 74 -13.84 -19.74 -13.18
C LEU A 74 -14.53 -18.38 -12.99
N TYR A 75 -15.86 -18.35 -13.05
CA TYR A 75 -16.64 -17.13 -12.81
C TYR A 75 -16.56 -16.66 -11.35
N GLN A 76 -16.59 -17.59 -10.39
CA GLN A 76 -16.43 -17.28 -8.97
C GLN A 76 -15.03 -16.74 -8.67
N ALA A 77 -14.00 -17.36 -9.28
CA ALA A 77 -12.63 -16.86 -9.22
C ALA A 77 -12.53 -15.42 -9.75
N TRP A 78 -13.19 -15.14 -10.87
CA TRP A 78 -13.25 -13.80 -11.45
C TRP A 78 -13.88 -12.77 -10.52
N ILE A 79 -15.01 -13.09 -9.87
CA ILE A 79 -15.67 -12.18 -8.91
C ILE A 79 -14.73 -11.83 -7.73
N VAL A 80 -14.00 -12.82 -7.21
CA VAL A 80 -13.04 -12.61 -6.11
C VAL A 80 -11.90 -11.67 -6.56
N ILE A 81 -11.34 -11.91 -7.75
CA ILE A 81 -10.27 -11.08 -8.31
C ILE A 81 -10.79 -9.65 -8.58
N ALA A 82 -11.96 -9.53 -9.19
CA ALA A 82 -12.63 -8.25 -9.46
C ALA A 82 -12.87 -7.44 -8.17
N SER A 83 -13.27 -8.11 -7.09
CA SER A 83 -13.48 -7.48 -5.78
C SER A 83 -12.15 -6.99 -5.19
N GLY A 84 -11.08 -7.79 -5.28
CA GLY A 84 -9.73 -7.39 -4.88
C GLY A 84 -9.22 -6.17 -5.65
N LEU A 85 -9.37 -6.18 -6.97
CA LEU A 85 -9.01 -5.07 -7.86
C LEU A 85 -9.82 -3.81 -7.54
N GLY A 86 -11.13 -3.94 -7.33
CA GLY A 86 -12.02 -2.84 -6.96
C GLY A 86 -11.57 -2.14 -5.68
N GLY A 87 -11.25 -2.90 -4.63
CA GLY A 87 -10.74 -2.35 -3.37
C GLY A 87 -9.39 -1.63 -3.53
N MET A 88 -8.47 -2.20 -4.31
CA MET A 88 -7.19 -1.54 -4.60
C MET A 88 -7.37 -0.24 -5.38
N ILE A 89 -8.18 -0.24 -6.43
CA ILE A 89 -8.45 0.95 -7.24
C ILE A 89 -9.17 2.01 -6.39
N ALA A 90 -10.11 1.62 -5.54
CA ALA A 90 -10.78 2.54 -4.65
C ALA A 90 -9.84 3.19 -3.62
N LEU A 91 -8.89 2.42 -3.07
CA LEU A 91 -7.83 2.97 -2.22
C LEU A 91 -6.94 3.95 -2.98
N PHE A 92 -6.60 3.63 -4.24
CA PHE A 92 -5.85 4.54 -5.10
C PHE A 92 -6.60 5.85 -5.36
N LEU A 93 -7.91 5.78 -5.64
CA LEU A 93 -8.77 6.94 -5.87
C LEU A 93 -9.06 7.75 -4.59
N SER A 94 -8.91 7.13 -3.41
CA SER A 94 -9.01 7.83 -2.12
C SER A 94 -7.93 8.91 -1.99
N GLY A 95 -6.74 8.67 -2.57
CA GLY A 95 -5.65 9.65 -2.66
C GLY A 95 -5.30 10.27 -1.31
N ASP A 96 -5.38 11.61 -1.24
CA ASP A 96 -5.05 12.41 -0.05
C ASP A 96 -6.14 12.41 1.04
N ARG A 97 -7.26 11.69 0.84
CA ARG A 97 -8.32 11.58 1.85
C ARG A 97 -7.94 10.66 2.99
N MET A 98 -7.02 9.71 2.79
CA MET A 98 -6.48 8.86 3.86
C MET A 98 -5.01 9.18 4.08
N GLY A 99 -4.51 9.06 5.32
CA GLY A 99 -3.08 9.24 5.64
C GLY A 99 -2.70 10.52 6.38
N LYS A 100 -3.61 11.47 6.63
CA LYS A 100 -3.24 12.68 7.38
C LYS A 100 -3.24 12.42 8.89
N PRO A 101 -2.18 12.76 9.64
CA PRO A 101 -2.16 12.64 11.09
C PRO A 101 -3.02 13.74 11.78
N GLY A 102 -3.58 13.42 12.95
CA GLY A 102 -4.32 14.36 13.81
C GLY A 102 -5.83 14.12 13.91
N GLN A 103 -6.54 14.94 14.69
CA GLN A 103 -8.00 14.83 14.87
C GLN A 103 -8.79 15.03 13.56
N ALA A 104 -8.35 15.99 12.73
CA ALA A 104 -8.88 16.15 11.38
C ALA A 104 -8.58 14.92 10.49
N GLY A 105 -7.53 14.16 10.81
CA GLY A 105 -7.18 12.89 10.20
C GLY A 105 -8.20 11.79 10.50
N ALA A 106 -8.75 11.74 11.71
CA ALA A 106 -9.76 10.75 12.09
C ALA A 106 -11.07 10.92 11.30
N VAL A 107 -11.57 12.17 11.17
CA VAL A 107 -12.75 12.46 10.35
C VAL A 107 -12.50 12.09 8.88
N ARG A 108 -11.30 12.39 8.37
CA ARG A 108 -10.88 12.00 7.02
C ARG A 108 -10.73 10.49 6.86
N ALA A 109 -10.31 9.77 7.91
CA ALA A 109 -10.25 8.32 7.91
C ALA A 109 -11.64 7.71 7.73
N VAL A 110 -12.65 8.23 8.44
CA VAL A 110 -14.04 7.79 8.29
C VAL A 110 -14.57 8.11 6.89
N ALA A 111 -14.39 9.35 6.42
CA ALA A 111 -14.81 9.73 5.07
C ALA A 111 -14.12 8.90 3.99
N GLY A 112 -12.82 8.64 4.15
CA GLY A 112 -12.03 7.78 3.27
C GLY A 112 -12.48 6.31 3.33
N ALA A 113 -12.83 5.80 4.51
CA ALA A 113 -13.35 4.44 4.68
C ALA A 113 -14.69 4.24 3.96
N ILE A 114 -15.61 5.20 4.10
CA ILE A 114 -16.89 5.20 3.39
C ILE A 114 -16.63 5.28 1.88
N TRP A 115 -15.75 6.17 1.44
CA TRP A 115 -15.39 6.34 0.04
C TRP A 115 -14.79 5.06 -0.57
N VAL A 116 -13.80 4.46 0.08
CA VAL A 116 -13.13 3.24 -0.38
C VAL A 116 -14.11 2.07 -0.44
N THR A 117 -14.97 1.94 0.58
CA THR A 117 -15.99 0.86 0.61
C THR A 117 -16.99 1.03 -0.52
N PHE A 118 -17.51 2.25 -0.72
CA PHE A 118 -18.51 2.52 -1.75
C PHE A 118 -17.95 2.39 -3.17
N ILE A 119 -16.82 3.07 -3.46
CA ILE A 119 -16.19 3.03 -4.79
C ILE A 119 -15.62 1.64 -5.07
N GLY A 120 -15.09 0.96 -4.07
CA GLY A 120 -14.57 -0.41 -4.21
C GLY A 120 -15.69 -1.38 -4.56
N ALA A 121 -16.84 -1.26 -3.88
CA ALA A 121 -18.03 -2.05 -4.18
C ALA A 121 -18.60 -1.75 -5.57
N LEU A 122 -18.59 -0.49 -6.01
CA LEU A 122 -19.00 -0.11 -7.35
C LEU A 122 -18.10 -0.72 -8.42
N ILE A 123 -16.78 -0.57 -8.30
CA ILE A 123 -15.82 -1.07 -9.30
C ILE A 123 -15.81 -2.59 -9.29
N GLY A 124 -15.67 -3.21 -8.11
CA GLY A 124 -15.64 -4.67 -7.98
C GLY A 124 -16.95 -5.30 -8.44
N GLY A 125 -18.09 -4.71 -8.09
CA GLY A 125 -19.41 -5.13 -8.56
C GLY A 125 -19.52 -5.03 -10.08
N THR A 126 -19.15 -3.89 -10.67
CA THR A 126 -19.21 -3.67 -12.13
C THR A 126 -18.32 -4.65 -12.90
N LEU A 127 -17.13 -4.96 -12.37
CA LEU A 127 -16.22 -5.93 -12.97
C LEU A 127 -16.73 -7.38 -12.84
N GLY A 128 -17.41 -7.71 -11.72
CA GLY A 128 -18.01 -9.03 -11.51
C GLY A 128 -19.26 -9.25 -12.37
N LEU A 129 -20.15 -8.25 -12.41
CA LEU A 129 -21.39 -8.25 -13.18
C LEU A 129 -21.53 -6.92 -13.93
N PRO A 130 -21.20 -6.88 -15.24
CA PRO A 130 -21.45 -5.71 -16.07
C PRO A 130 -22.94 -5.32 -16.01
N PHE A 131 -23.21 -4.01 -15.97
CA PHE A 131 -24.55 -3.39 -15.85
C PHE A 131 -25.28 -3.55 -14.52
N TYR A 132 -25.30 -4.74 -13.90
CA TYR A 132 -26.01 -4.97 -12.63
C TYR A 132 -25.15 -4.69 -11.38
N GLY A 133 -23.83 -4.77 -11.53
CA GLY A 133 -22.88 -4.67 -10.44
C GLY A 133 -22.78 -3.30 -9.77
N THR A 134 -23.19 -2.23 -10.44
CA THR A 134 -23.19 -0.86 -9.87
C THR A 134 -24.26 -0.68 -8.79
N MET A 135 -25.42 -1.34 -8.93
CA MET A 135 -26.48 -1.30 -7.93
C MET A 135 -26.29 -2.44 -6.92
N PHE A 136 -25.94 -3.63 -7.41
CA PHE A 136 -25.82 -4.81 -6.58
C PHE A 136 -24.57 -4.80 -5.70
N GLY A 137 -23.43 -4.28 -6.18
CA GLY A 137 -22.15 -4.27 -5.48
C GLY A 137 -22.21 -3.57 -4.11
N PRO A 138 -22.62 -2.29 -4.03
CA PRO A 138 -22.76 -1.60 -2.75
C PRO A 138 -23.76 -2.29 -1.82
N PHE A 139 -24.87 -2.79 -2.37
CA PHE A 139 -25.90 -3.48 -1.60
C PHE A 139 -25.39 -4.78 -0.98
N ILE A 140 -24.72 -5.64 -1.76
CA ILE A 140 -24.20 -6.92 -1.26
C ILE A 140 -23.13 -6.70 -0.19
N VAL A 141 -22.31 -5.66 -0.30
CA VAL A 141 -21.33 -5.30 0.75
C VAL A 141 -22.05 -4.95 2.04
N VAL A 142 -23.09 -4.10 2.00
CA VAL A 142 -23.86 -3.75 3.21
C VAL A 142 -24.49 -5.00 3.84
N VAL A 143 -25.15 -5.83 3.06
CA VAL A 143 -25.78 -7.07 3.55
C VAL A 143 -24.75 -8.03 4.12
N THR A 144 -23.60 -8.19 3.46
CA THR A 144 -22.51 -9.08 3.93
C THR A 144 -21.92 -8.59 5.25
N LEU A 145 -21.71 -7.28 5.39
CA LEU A 145 -21.19 -6.70 6.63
C LEU A 145 -22.21 -6.77 7.77
N MET A 146 -23.51 -6.67 7.48
CA MET A 146 -24.58 -6.88 8.46
C MET A 146 -24.71 -8.35 8.87
N GLY A 147 -24.56 -9.29 7.92
CA GLY A 147 -24.61 -10.73 8.17
C GLY A 147 -23.38 -11.28 8.89
N ALA A 148 -22.24 -10.59 8.79
CA ALA A 148 -20.98 -11.00 9.41
C ALA A 148 -20.35 -9.83 10.21
N PRO A 149 -20.81 -9.54 11.44
CA PRO A 149 -20.31 -8.39 12.22
C PRO A 149 -18.82 -8.48 12.55
N LEU A 150 -18.28 -9.70 12.72
CA LEU A 150 -16.84 -9.90 12.93
C LEU A 150 -16.03 -9.47 11.70
N LEU A 151 -16.55 -9.72 10.50
CA LEU A 151 -15.96 -9.29 9.24
C LEU A 151 -16.02 -7.77 9.09
N ALA A 152 -17.12 -7.14 9.54
CA ALA A 152 -17.22 -5.68 9.57
C ALA A 152 -16.17 -5.04 10.48
N MET A 153 -15.94 -5.61 11.67
CA MET A 153 -14.84 -5.17 12.53
C MET A 153 -13.49 -5.33 11.83
N LEU A 154 -13.22 -6.50 11.24
CA LEU A 154 -11.99 -6.76 10.50
C LEU A 154 -11.78 -5.75 9.36
N TRP A 155 -12.84 -5.44 8.61
CA TRP A 155 -12.82 -4.46 7.53
C TRP A 155 -12.50 -3.05 8.03
N VAL A 156 -13.11 -2.63 9.14
CA VAL A 156 -12.82 -1.34 9.78
C VAL A 156 -11.37 -1.27 10.26
N PHE A 157 -10.86 -2.31 10.94
CA PHE A 157 -9.46 -2.38 11.37
C PHE A 157 -8.49 -2.37 10.18
N ASN A 158 -8.84 -3.05 9.09
CA ASN A 158 -8.06 -3.05 7.86
C ASN A 158 -7.96 -1.65 7.24
N LEU A 159 -9.08 -0.91 7.17
CA LEU A 159 -9.09 0.46 6.66
C LEU A 159 -8.36 1.44 7.59
N LEU A 160 -8.45 1.24 8.91
CA LEU A 160 -7.67 2.02 9.86
C LEU A 160 -6.16 1.74 9.73
N GLY A 161 -5.78 0.48 9.59
CA GLY A 161 -4.41 0.07 9.31
C GLY A 161 -3.90 0.73 8.02
N ALA A 162 -4.67 0.64 6.94
CA ALA A 162 -4.36 1.29 5.66
C ALA A 162 -4.22 2.81 5.81
N HIS A 163 -5.06 3.45 6.62
CA HIS A 163 -4.95 4.88 6.91
C HIS A 163 -3.62 5.22 7.61
N VAL A 164 -3.21 4.43 8.61
CA VAL A 164 -1.93 4.61 9.31
C VAL A 164 -0.74 4.40 8.36
N LEU A 165 -0.77 3.34 7.56
CA LEU A 165 0.28 3.00 6.58
C LEU A 165 0.44 4.11 5.52
N LEU A 166 -0.67 4.61 4.99
CA LEU A 166 -0.65 5.74 4.05
C LEU A 166 -0.14 7.03 4.71
N GLY A 167 -0.35 7.20 6.02
CA GLY A 167 0.19 8.34 6.75
C GLY A 167 1.70 8.27 6.98
N ILE A 168 2.26 7.06 7.15
CA ILE A 168 3.72 6.87 7.15
C ILE A 168 4.29 7.25 5.77
N TYR A 169 3.64 6.79 4.70
CA TYR A 169 4.03 7.16 3.33
C TYR A 169 3.98 8.67 3.07
N GLN A 170 2.92 9.35 3.49
CA GLN A 170 2.80 10.81 3.33
C GLN A 170 3.85 11.55 4.16
N SER A 171 4.06 11.13 5.41
CA SER A 171 5.08 11.74 6.28
C SER A 171 6.48 11.65 5.68
N GLU A 172 6.83 10.55 5.01
CA GLU A 172 8.13 10.43 4.33
C GLU A 172 8.22 11.37 3.12
N ARG A 173 7.14 11.46 2.32
CA ARG A 173 7.11 12.38 1.16
C ARG A 173 7.20 13.84 1.56
N ASP A 174 6.57 14.23 2.66
CA ASP A 174 6.61 15.62 3.16
C ASP A 174 8.03 16.02 3.62
N THR A 175 8.81 15.07 4.16
CA THR A 175 10.20 15.35 4.61
C THR A 175 11.18 15.61 3.47
N ILE A 176 10.90 15.14 2.26
CA ILE A 176 11.72 15.40 1.07
C ILE A 176 11.65 16.88 0.67
N PHE A 177 10.52 17.52 0.90
CA PHE A 177 10.27 18.92 0.50
C PHE A 177 10.45 19.93 1.65
N THR A 178 10.64 19.46 2.89
CA THR A 178 10.95 20.30 4.06
C THR A 178 12.25 19.85 4.75
N PRO A 179 13.43 20.24 4.22
CA PRO A 179 14.73 19.76 4.72
C PRO A 179 15.14 20.25 6.13
N SER A 180 14.30 21.04 6.82
CA SER A 180 14.63 21.67 8.11
C SER A 180 14.87 20.71 9.29
N ARG A 181 14.70 19.38 9.12
CA ARG A 181 14.97 18.36 10.16
C ARG A 181 16.22 17.48 9.91
N MET A 182 17.00 17.76 8.86
CA MET A 182 18.08 16.89 8.38
C MET A 182 19.40 16.98 9.19
N SER A 183 19.37 17.35 10.47
CA SER A 183 20.56 17.38 11.35
C SER A 183 20.71 16.15 12.27
N GLN A 184 19.85 15.13 12.14
CA GLN A 184 19.89 13.95 13.01
C GLN A 184 20.13 12.68 12.18
N PRO A 185 21.25 11.95 12.36
CA PRO A 185 21.51 10.71 11.64
C PRO A 185 20.59 9.60 12.17
N ASP A 186 19.62 9.18 11.37
CA ASP A 186 18.64 8.14 11.74
C ASP A 186 19.26 6.73 11.63
N HIS A 187 19.26 6.04 12.77
CA HIS A 187 19.68 4.64 12.97
C HIS A 187 18.58 3.65 12.48
N PRO A 188 18.92 2.42 12.03
CA PRO A 188 17.97 1.41 11.51
C PRO A 188 16.82 0.91 12.43
N ASP A 189 16.62 1.48 13.63
CA ASP A 189 15.64 0.99 14.63
C ASP A 189 14.41 1.92 14.82
N SER A 190 14.18 2.85 13.89
CA SER A 190 13.22 3.95 14.06
C SER A 190 11.75 3.53 14.21
N LEU A 191 11.35 2.38 13.64
CA LEU A 191 9.98 1.84 13.78
C LEU A 191 9.66 1.42 15.22
N ARG A 192 10.59 0.74 15.90
CA ARG A 192 10.40 0.35 17.31
C ARG A 192 10.35 1.57 18.23
N MET A 193 11.16 2.59 17.95
CA MET A 193 11.13 3.83 18.73
C MET A 193 9.82 4.62 18.57
N ARG A 194 9.30 4.76 17.34
CA ARG A 194 8.05 5.50 17.11
C ARG A 194 6.82 4.79 17.70
N LEU A 195 6.81 3.45 17.72
CA LEU A 195 5.75 2.67 18.38
C LEU A 195 5.85 2.71 19.91
N ARG A 196 7.06 2.84 20.47
CA ARG A 196 7.28 2.86 21.92
C ARG A 196 6.99 4.22 22.57
N GLY A 197 7.09 5.32 21.83
CA GLY A 197 6.84 6.68 22.34
C GLY A 197 5.37 7.07 22.50
N ARG A 198 4.41 6.21 22.17
CA ARG A 198 2.97 6.54 22.14
C ARG A 198 2.13 5.87 23.24
N PHE A 199 2.75 5.14 24.16
CA PHE A 199 2.09 4.39 25.23
C PHE A 199 2.58 4.74 26.64
N SER A 200 3.08 5.97 26.84
CA SER A 200 3.31 6.54 28.17
C SER A 200 2.40 7.72 28.41
#